data_AF-A7IDE7-F1
#
_entry.id   AF-A7IDE7-F1
#
_cell.length_a   1.000
_cell.length_b   1.000
_cell.length_c   1.000
_cell.angle_alpha   90.00
_cell.angle_beta   90.00
_cell.angle_gamma   90.00
#
_symmetry.space_group_name_H-M   'P 1'
#
loop_
_entity.id
_entity.type
_entity.pdbx_description
1 polymer ?
#
loop_
_entity_poly.entity_id
_entity_poly.type
_entity_poly.pdbx_seq_one_letter_code
_entity_poly.pdbx_strand_id
1 'polypeptide(L)'
;MTAADWTPVFVLPNIPLETAIGCEIAALAPAHDRRVAALKRAHPTLRHFLNRFADNFGQKFEPALLILNAAAPPIFRDVTALASFRDLIALSAATHGRALELRHPRGHRVLFGEAFAIYPWMLDRHYEDVIGSTPAILGTHELSRFKGQSSPALFRTSLGESDIDQPLLAALMARWRRRYEAAEPAWEDVALMRSLNMAYHASLLPAGTDTTFYDVGRVVSLWVSAFEILVHPGGNGQANRDKVFEMIERAPWAIPESGQLAHNTGGKTKVKRTLASWLYQVLYECRNDFLHGNPVERSNLFLPTPQRTIFEYAAPLYRIALTAFLPLTYGVPMPSTKDARAFGAYIADRMDFMGPQKSAEEALLTATRPPAGRAARRARVTRPNP
;
A
#
# COMPACT_ATOMS: atom_id res chain seq x y z
N MET A 1 -10.28 -0.31 -29.84
CA MET A 1 -10.48 -1.10 -28.62
C MET A 1 -11.94 -1.01 -28.23
N THR A 2 -12.68 -2.08 -28.52
CA THR A 2 -14.13 -2.21 -28.27
C THR A 2 -14.36 -2.85 -26.89
N ALA A 3 -15.60 -2.87 -26.40
CA ALA A 3 -15.97 -3.46 -25.10
C ALA A 3 -15.47 -4.91 -24.90
N ALA A 4 -15.31 -5.66 -25.99
CA ALA A 4 -14.93 -7.07 -26.03
C ALA A 4 -13.50 -7.37 -25.51
N ASP A 5 -12.67 -6.35 -25.30
CA ASP A 5 -11.25 -6.55 -24.97
C ASP A 5 -10.98 -6.65 -23.46
N TRP A 6 -11.99 -6.46 -22.60
CA TRP A 6 -11.83 -6.44 -21.14
C TRP A 6 -12.89 -7.29 -20.43
N THR A 7 -12.59 -7.71 -19.21
CA THR A 7 -13.48 -8.50 -18.36
C THR A 7 -13.41 -7.95 -16.93
N PRO A 8 -14.55 -7.64 -16.29
CA PRO A 8 -14.56 -7.24 -14.89
C PRO A 8 -14.37 -8.47 -14.00
N VAL A 9 -13.43 -8.39 -13.06
CA VAL A 9 -13.05 -9.53 -12.22
C VAL A 9 -13.40 -9.31 -10.76
N PHE A 10 -13.15 -8.11 -10.23
CA PHE A 10 -13.47 -7.77 -8.85
C PHE A 10 -14.00 -6.35 -8.73
N VAL A 11 -14.70 -6.10 -7.63
CA VAL A 11 -15.25 -4.79 -7.27
C VAL A 11 -14.54 -4.27 -6.03
N LEU A 12 -14.23 -2.98 -6.01
CA LEU A 12 -13.59 -2.29 -4.91
C LEU A 12 -14.45 -1.09 -4.50
N PRO A 13 -15.36 -1.25 -3.51
CA PRO A 13 -16.36 -0.23 -3.20
C PRO A 13 -15.82 0.93 -2.35
N ASN A 14 -14.67 0.73 -1.71
CA ASN A 14 -14.14 1.67 -0.71
C ASN A 14 -13.28 2.77 -1.30
N ILE A 15 -12.85 2.66 -2.57
CA ILE A 15 -11.93 3.58 -3.23
C ILE A 15 -12.58 4.22 -4.47
N PRO A 16 -13.09 5.46 -4.38
CA PRO A 16 -13.37 6.27 -5.55
C PRO A 16 -12.06 6.59 -6.28
N LEU A 17 -12.02 6.35 -7.59
CA LEU A 17 -10.86 6.65 -8.44
C LEU A 17 -11.23 7.79 -9.39
N GLU A 18 -10.32 8.75 -9.58
CA GLU A 18 -10.51 9.83 -10.56
C GLU A 18 -10.20 9.32 -11.98
N THR A 19 -9.11 8.56 -12.10
CA THR A 19 -8.62 7.94 -13.32
C THR A 19 -8.30 6.47 -13.06
N ALA A 20 -8.22 5.67 -14.13
CA ALA A 20 -7.84 4.28 -13.98
C ALA A 20 -6.35 4.12 -13.72
N ILE A 21 -6.01 3.20 -12.82
CA ILE A 21 -4.63 2.87 -12.44
C ILE A 21 -4.35 1.46 -12.92
N GLY A 22 -3.30 1.30 -13.74
CA GLY A 22 -2.93 -0.02 -14.24
C GLY A 22 -2.25 0.05 -15.58
N CYS A 23 -2.38 -1.03 -16.34
CA CYS A 23 -1.72 -1.19 -17.61
C CYS A 23 -2.57 -1.94 -18.63
N GLU A 24 -1.96 -2.38 -19.75
CA GLU A 24 -2.63 -3.09 -20.82
C GLU A 24 -3.12 -4.50 -20.43
N ILE A 25 -2.60 -5.09 -19.35
CA ILE A 25 -3.02 -6.41 -18.85
C ILE A 25 -4.19 -6.28 -17.88
N ALA A 26 -4.04 -5.42 -16.85
CA ALA A 26 -5.00 -5.25 -15.78
C ALA A 26 -5.11 -3.79 -15.37
N ALA A 27 -6.29 -3.36 -14.90
CA ALA A 27 -6.49 -2.02 -14.37
C ALA A 27 -7.51 -1.99 -13.22
N LEU A 28 -7.28 -1.14 -12.23
CA LEU A 28 -8.32 -0.64 -11.34
C LEU A 28 -8.95 0.58 -12.01
N ALA A 29 -10.20 0.47 -12.41
CA ALA A 29 -10.89 1.46 -13.21
C ALA A 29 -12.13 2.01 -12.49
N PRO A 30 -12.35 3.33 -12.48
CA PRO A 30 -13.59 3.89 -11.99
C PRO A 30 -14.77 3.54 -12.90
N ALA A 31 -15.98 3.70 -12.38
CA ALA A 31 -17.21 3.40 -13.12
C ALA A 31 -17.41 4.24 -14.40
N HIS A 32 -16.78 5.41 -14.48
CA HIS A 32 -16.77 6.28 -15.66
C HIS A 32 -15.62 6.02 -16.64
N ASP A 33 -14.71 5.08 -16.37
CA ASP A 33 -13.67 4.69 -17.33
C ASP A 33 -14.32 4.18 -18.63
N ARG A 34 -13.76 4.57 -19.78
CA ARG A 34 -14.29 4.20 -21.10
C ARG A 34 -14.47 2.70 -21.30
N ARG A 35 -13.59 1.87 -20.72
CA ARG A 35 -13.66 0.40 -20.77
C ARG A 35 -14.82 -0.10 -19.93
N VAL A 36 -14.99 0.43 -18.72
CA VAL A 36 -16.13 0.08 -17.85
C VAL A 36 -17.45 0.53 -18.47
N ALA A 37 -17.51 1.72 -19.05
CA ALA A 37 -18.69 2.19 -19.79
C ALA A 37 -19.01 1.31 -21.00
N ALA A 38 -18.00 0.76 -21.67
CA ALA A 38 -18.18 -0.19 -22.75
C ALA A 38 -18.72 -1.54 -22.23
N LEU A 39 -18.18 -2.05 -21.11
CA LEU A 39 -18.69 -3.26 -20.44
C LEU A 39 -20.13 -3.11 -19.97
N LYS A 40 -20.50 -1.96 -19.37
CA LYS A 40 -21.89 -1.66 -18.95
C LYS A 40 -22.87 -1.62 -20.12
N ARG A 41 -22.41 -1.25 -21.32
CA ARG A 41 -23.22 -1.26 -22.55
C ARG A 41 -23.36 -2.67 -23.12
N ALA A 42 -22.29 -3.45 -23.12
CA ALA A 42 -22.30 -4.83 -23.60
C ALA A 42 -23.07 -5.77 -22.66
N HIS A 43 -23.03 -5.52 -21.35
CA HIS A 43 -23.63 -6.35 -20.31
C HIS A 43 -24.53 -5.50 -19.39
N PRO A 44 -25.83 -5.33 -19.72
CA PRO A 44 -26.76 -4.57 -18.90
C PRO A 44 -26.85 -5.06 -17.44
N THR A 45 -26.65 -6.36 -17.21
CA THR A 45 -26.59 -6.95 -15.86
C THR A 45 -25.47 -6.36 -15.01
N LEU A 46 -24.29 -6.11 -15.61
CA LEU A 46 -23.17 -5.44 -14.93
C LEU A 46 -23.55 -4.02 -14.50
N ARG A 47 -24.19 -3.26 -15.38
CA ARG A 47 -24.69 -1.92 -15.05
C ARG A 47 -25.66 -1.98 -13.88
N HIS A 48 -26.61 -2.91 -13.90
CA HIS A 48 -27.57 -3.08 -12.82
C HIS A 48 -26.88 -3.43 -11.50
N PHE A 49 -25.92 -4.34 -11.53
CA PHE A 49 -25.11 -4.72 -10.36
C PHE A 49 -24.35 -3.53 -9.75
N LEU A 50 -23.67 -2.72 -10.57
CA LEU A 50 -22.91 -1.57 -10.07
C LEU A 50 -23.80 -0.48 -9.46
N ASN A 51 -25.02 -0.30 -9.99
CA ASN A 51 -26.00 0.65 -9.46
C ASN A 51 -26.63 0.24 -8.11
N ARG A 52 -26.33 -0.98 -7.62
CA ARG A 52 -26.87 -1.51 -6.36
C ARG A 52 -26.04 -1.15 -5.14
N PHE A 53 -24.87 -0.53 -5.32
CA PHE A 53 -24.02 -0.11 -4.21
C PHE A 53 -24.54 1.18 -3.55
N ALA A 54 -24.49 1.20 -2.22
CA ALA A 54 -24.74 2.38 -1.41
C ALA A 54 -23.78 2.41 -0.23
N ASP A 55 -23.54 3.57 0.36
CA ASP A 55 -22.82 3.64 1.62
C ASP A 55 -23.75 3.27 2.80
N ASN A 56 -23.21 3.34 4.02
CA ASN A 56 -23.94 3.00 5.23
C ASN A 56 -25.09 3.96 5.56
N PHE A 57 -25.18 5.09 4.85
CA PHE A 57 -26.23 6.09 4.99
C PHE A 57 -27.21 6.06 3.80
N GLY A 58 -27.07 5.09 2.89
CA GLY A 58 -27.93 4.93 1.73
C GLY A 58 -27.56 5.79 0.53
N GLN A 59 -26.46 6.57 0.60
CA GLN A 59 -25.99 7.34 -0.55
C GLN A 59 -25.49 6.39 -1.62
N LYS A 60 -26.12 6.46 -2.80
CA LYS A 60 -25.79 5.62 -3.95
C LYS A 60 -24.45 6.02 -4.56
N PHE A 61 -23.71 5.02 -5.02
CA PHE A 61 -22.49 5.21 -5.80
C PHE A 61 -22.23 4.00 -6.70
N GLU A 62 -21.44 4.18 -7.76
CA GLU A 62 -20.87 3.06 -8.51
C GLU A 62 -19.44 2.79 -8.02
N PRO A 63 -19.08 1.53 -7.73
CA PRO A 63 -17.74 1.19 -7.21
C PRO A 63 -16.69 1.14 -8.32
N ALA A 64 -15.41 1.17 -7.94
CA ALA A 64 -14.32 0.86 -8.86
C ALA A 64 -14.29 -0.65 -9.18
N LEU A 65 -13.72 -0.99 -10.33
CA LEU A 65 -13.57 -2.36 -10.81
C LEU A 65 -12.12 -2.70 -11.06
N LEU A 66 -11.70 -3.90 -10.65
CA LEU A 66 -10.56 -4.56 -11.25
C LEU A 66 -11.02 -5.19 -12.56
N ILE A 67 -10.49 -4.70 -13.67
CA ILE A 67 -10.72 -5.25 -15.00
C ILE A 67 -9.44 -5.88 -15.55
N LEU A 68 -9.58 -6.98 -16.27
CA LEU A 68 -8.51 -7.72 -16.92
C LEU A 68 -8.73 -7.70 -18.43
N ASN A 69 -7.67 -7.55 -19.20
CA ASN A 69 -7.72 -7.65 -20.65
C ASN A 69 -8.05 -9.10 -21.06
N ALA A 70 -8.99 -9.29 -21.97
CA ALA A 70 -9.41 -10.61 -22.45
C ALA A 70 -8.23 -11.39 -23.08
N ALA A 71 -7.28 -10.67 -23.68
CA ALA A 71 -6.06 -11.22 -24.28
C ALA A 71 -4.93 -11.47 -23.26
N ALA A 72 -5.12 -11.17 -21.97
CA ALA A 72 -4.13 -11.45 -20.94
C ALA A 72 -3.83 -12.95 -20.86
N PRO A 73 -2.55 -13.35 -20.70
CA PRO A 73 -2.18 -14.74 -20.49
C PRO A 73 -2.95 -15.37 -19.31
N PRO A 74 -3.31 -16.67 -19.37
CA PRO A 74 -4.17 -17.30 -18.36
C PRO A 74 -3.71 -17.13 -16.92
N ILE A 75 -2.39 -17.09 -16.67
CA ILE A 75 -1.79 -16.88 -15.34
C ILE A 75 -2.24 -15.57 -14.68
N PHE A 76 -2.57 -14.53 -15.45
CA PHE A 76 -3.06 -13.26 -14.90
C PHE A 76 -4.52 -13.32 -14.45
N ARG A 77 -5.24 -14.41 -14.74
CA ARG A 77 -6.58 -14.68 -14.20
C ARG A 77 -6.52 -15.32 -12.81
N ASP A 78 -5.33 -15.75 -12.37
CA ASP A 78 -5.14 -16.31 -11.03
C ASP A 78 -5.38 -15.25 -9.96
N VAL A 79 -6.11 -15.61 -8.90
CA VAL A 79 -6.42 -14.72 -7.77
C VAL A 79 -5.14 -14.17 -7.14
N THR A 80 -4.06 -14.94 -7.10
CA THR A 80 -2.76 -14.52 -6.59
C THR A 80 -2.16 -13.38 -7.43
N ALA A 81 -2.25 -13.45 -8.76
CA ALA A 81 -1.76 -12.39 -9.65
C ALA A 81 -2.58 -11.11 -9.48
N LEU A 82 -3.91 -11.25 -9.40
CA LEU A 82 -4.84 -10.14 -9.23
C LEU A 82 -4.74 -9.49 -7.84
N ALA A 83 -4.58 -10.30 -6.79
CA ALA A 83 -4.35 -9.81 -5.43
C ALA A 83 -3.03 -9.05 -5.34
N SER A 84 -1.95 -9.59 -5.93
CA SER A 84 -0.65 -8.88 -5.96
C SER A 84 -0.73 -7.57 -6.75
N PHE A 85 -1.51 -7.53 -7.83
CA PHE A 85 -1.78 -6.31 -8.58
C PHE A 85 -2.53 -5.26 -7.75
N ARG A 86 -3.49 -5.69 -6.91
CA ARG A 86 -4.14 -4.80 -5.96
C ARG A 86 -3.15 -4.34 -4.88
N ASP A 87 -2.36 -5.25 -4.32
CA ASP A 87 -1.43 -4.98 -3.20
C ASP A 87 -0.39 -3.92 -3.59
N LEU A 88 0.17 -3.99 -4.81
CA LEU A 88 1.15 -2.99 -5.27
C LEU A 88 0.54 -1.59 -5.44
N ILE A 89 -0.71 -1.48 -5.89
CA ILE A 89 -1.40 -0.18 -6.01
C ILE A 89 -1.71 0.35 -4.61
N ALA A 90 -2.25 -0.51 -3.76
CA ALA A 90 -2.60 -0.17 -2.39
C ALA A 90 -1.40 0.36 -1.60
N LEU A 91 -0.23 -0.29 -1.72
CA LEU A 91 0.98 0.14 -1.02
C LEU A 91 1.62 1.38 -1.63
N SER A 92 1.51 1.59 -2.95
CA SER A 92 1.97 2.83 -3.59
C SER A 92 1.18 4.05 -3.11
N ALA A 93 -0.12 3.87 -2.81
CA ALA A 93 -0.95 4.93 -2.24
C ALA A 93 -0.80 5.05 -0.71
N ALA A 94 -0.92 3.95 0.04
CA ALA A 94 -0.97 3.98 1.49
C ALA A 94 0.36 4.40 2.13
N THR A 95 1.50 3.96 1.58
CA THR A 95 2.82 4.39 2.10
C THR A 95 3.06 5.88 1.86
N HIS A 96 2.66 6.39 0.69
CA HIS A 96 2.71 7.81 0.35
C HIS A 96 1.78 8.64 1.24
N GLY A 97 0.52 8.24 1.37
CA GLY A 97 -0.48 8.89 2.22
C GLY A 97 -0.04 8.96 3.68
N ARG A 98 0.57 7.90 4.20
CA ARG A 98 1.14 7.86 5.57
C ARG A 98 2.30 8.81 5.76
N ALA A 99 3.21 8.88 4.78
CA ALA A 99 4.32 9.83 4.83
C ALA A 99 3.80 11.28 4.85
N LEU A 100 2.80 11.59 4.02
CA LEU A 100 2.18 12.92 3.99
C LEU A 100 1.41 13.24 5.27
N GLU A 101 0.71 12.29 5.90
CA GLU A 101 0.00 12.52 7.16
C GLU A 101 0.98 12.76 8.33
N LEU A 102 2.16 12.11 8.33
CA LEU A 102 3.20 12.38 9.33
C LEU A 102 3.77 13.80 9.20
N ARG A 103 4.02 14.26 7.96
CA ARG A 103 4.55 15.60 7.64
C ARG A 103 3.51 16.71 7.82
N HIS A 104 2.31 16.48 7.32
CA HIS A 104 1.23 17.45 7.23
C HIS A 104 -0.08 16.81 7.71
N PRO A 105 -0.25 16.69 9.05
CA PRO A 105 -1.47 16.13 9.62
C PRO A 105 -2.69 16.93 9.19
N ARG A 106 -3.83 16.24 8.96
CA ARG A 106 -5.17 16.77 8.56
C ARG A 106 -5.49 16.67 7.06
N GLY A 107 -4.78 15.85 6.29
CA GLY A 107 -5.20 15.55 4.93
C GLY A 107 -6.35 14.53 4.89
N HIS A 108 -7.33 14.74 4.00
CA HIS A 108 -8.18 13.64 3.54
C HIS A 108 -7.33 12.76 2.61
N ARG A 109 -6.88 11.61 3.09
CA ARG A 109 -5.94 10.74 2.38
C ARG A 109 -6.30 9.27 2.56
N VAL A 110 -5.86 8.45 1.62
CA VAL A 110 -5.93 7.00 1.73
C VAL A 110 -4.76 6.51 2.59
N LEU A 111 -5.06 6.08 3.82
CA LEU A 111 -4.05 5.71 4.82
C LEU A 111 -4.02 4.21 5.14
N PHE A 112 -5.04 3.47 4.71
CA PHE A 112 -5.25 2.07 5.07
C PHE A 112 -5.52 1.24 3.82
N GLY A 113 -5.00 0.02 3.81
CA GLY A 113 -5.13 -0.92 2.70
C GLY A 113 -6.58 -1.30 2.38
N GLU A 114 -7.50 -1.27 3.36
CA GLU A 114 -8.92 -1.62 3.13
C GLU A 114 -9.64 -0.73 2.12
N ALA A 115 -9.12 0.46 1.81
CA ALA A 115 -9.64 1.25 0.70
C ALA A 115 -9.64 0.41 -0.59
N PHE A 116 -8.67 -0.49 -0.74
CA PHE A 116 -8.51 -1.40 -1.87
C PHE A 116 -9.02 -2.82 -1.58
N ALA A 117 -9.88 -3.01 -0.58
CA ALA A 117 -10.46 -4.32 -0.30
C ALA A 117 -11.33 -4.80 -1.48
N ILE A 118 -11.10 -6.05 -1.90
CA ILE A 118 -11.93 -6.73 -2.88
C ILE A 118 -13.26 -7.11 -2.22
N TYR A 119 -14.36 -6.76 -2.86
CA TYR A 119 -15.70 -7.14 -2.41
C TYR A 119 -15.92 -8.64 -2.62
N PRO A 120 -16.51 -9.37 -1.65
CA PRO A 120 -16.63 -10.82 -1.72
C PRO A 120 -17.68 -11.31 -2.73
N TRP A 121 -18.53 -10.42 -3.26
CA TRP A 121 -19.57 -10.73 -4.22
C TRP A 121 -19.29 -10.07 -5.57
N MET A 122 -19.39 -10.84 -6.65
CA MET A 122 -19.20 -10.39 -8.02
C MET A 122 -20.15 -11.12 -8.96
N LEU A 123 -20.41 -10.57 -10.15
CA LEU A 123 -21.11 -11.33 -11.19
C LEU A 123 -20.26 -12.52 -11.65
N ASP A 124 -20.93 -13.61 -12.01
CA ASP A 124 -20.30 -14.76 -12.62
C ASP A 124 -19.78 -14.45 -14.04
N ARG A 125 -19.07 -15.39 -14.66
CA ARG A 125 -18.49 -15.22 -16.00
C ARG A 125 -19.54 -15.05 -17.12
N HIS A 126 -20.78 -15.46 -16.88
CA HIS A 126 -21.89 -15.32 -17.82
C HIS A 126 -22.72 -14.06 -17.60
N TYR A 127 -22.44 -13.29 -16.53
CA TYR A 127 -23.22 -12.10 -16.12
C TYR A 127 -24.68 -12.42 -15.80
N GLU A 128 -24.95 -13.58 -15.22
CA GLU A 128 -26.30 -14.06 -14.87
C GLU A 128 -26.54 -13.97 -13.37
N ASP A 129 -25.60 -14.48 -12.57
CA ASP A 129 -25.73 -14.59 -11.11
C ASP A 129 -24.70 -13.75 -10.36
N VAL A 130 -25.04 -13.35 -9.13
CA VAL A 130 -24.09 -12.79 -8.18
C VAL A 130 -23.50 -13.93 -7.36
N ILE A 131 -22.20 -14.18 -7.51
CA ILE A 131 -21.48 -15.25 -6.84
C ILE A 131 -20.57 -14.70 -5.74
N GLY A 132 -20.52 -15.43 -4.63
CA GLY A 132 -19.64 -15.17 -3.50
C GLY A 132 -18.70 -16.34 -3.30
N SER A 133 -17.39 -16.06 -3.23
CA SER A 133 -16.37 -17.08 -3.02
C SER A 133 -15.32 -16.57 -2.03
N THR A 134 -15.46 -17.01 -0.79
CA THR A 134 -14.54 -16.77 0.33
C THR A 134 -14.40 -18.06 1.13
N PRO A 135 -13.40 -18.19 2.02
CA PRO A 135 -13.30 -19.36 2.90
C PRO A 135 -14.54 -19.63 3.76
N ALA A 136 -15.38 -18.62 4.01
CA ALA A 136 -16.61 -18.75 4.79
C ALA A 136 -17.89 -18.83 3.94
N ILE A 137 -17.83 -18.49 2.65
CA ILE A 137 -19.01 -18.32 1.78
C ILE A 137 -18.69 -18.91 0.42
N LEU A 138 -19.46 -19.92 0.01
CA LEU A 138 -19.60 -20.33 -1.37
C LEU A 138 -21.08 -20.28 -1.70
N GLY A 139 -21.52 -19.29 -2.48
CA GLY A 139 -22.94 -19.08 -2.70
C GLY A 139 -23.26 -18.26 -3.95
N THR A 140 -24.50 -18.40 -4.40
CA THR A 140 -25.11 -17.61 -5.45
C THR A 140 -26.24 -16.76 -4.87
N HIS A 141 -26.52 -15.61 -5.47
CA HIS A 141 -27.56 -14.70 -5.02
C HIS A 141 -28.24 -14.00 -6.20
N GLU A 142 -29.54 -13.75 -6.05
CA GLU A 142 -30.30 -12.98 -7.02
C GLU A 142 -29.82 -11.53 -7.07
N LEU A 143 -29.51 -11.04 -8.26
CA LEU A 143 -29.13 -9.65 -8.49
C LEU A 143 -30.24 -8.65 -8.07
N SER A 144 -31.51 -9.04 -8.24
CA SER A 144 -32.67 -8.21 -7.89
C SER A 144 -32.76 -7.88 -6.40
N ARG A 145 -32.15 -8.71 -5.54
CA ARG A 145 -32.12 -8.57 -4.09
C ARG A 145 -30.76 -8.10 -3.56
N PHE A 146 -29.73 -8.14 -4.38
CA PHE A 146 -28.38 -7.71 -4.03
C PHE A 146 -28.36 -6.23 -3.60
N LYS A 147 -27.62 -5.95 -2.52
CA LYS A 147 -27.37 -4.62 -1.96
C LYS A 147 -25.89 -4.51 -1.58
N GLY A 148 -25.08 -3.98 -2.50
CA GLY A 148 -23.66 -3.76 -2.25
C GLY A 148 -23.44 -2.62 -1.24
N GLN A 149 -22.39 -2.72 -0.43
CA GLN A 149 -22.05 -1.72 0.58
C GLN A 149 -20.55 -1.43 0.62
N SER A 150 -20.17 -0.18 0.91
CA SER A 150 -18.81 0.15 1.34
C SER A 150 -18.60 -0.19 2.81
N SER A 151 -17.34 -0.33 3.21
CA SER A 151 -16.96 -0.53 4.62
C SER A 151 -17.48 0.61 5.50
N PRO A 152 -18.14 0.33 6.65
CA PRO A 152 -18.52 1.33 7.64
C PRO A 152 -17.34 1.91 8.41
N ALA A 153 -16.18 1.27 8.36
CA ALA A 153 -15.00 1.71 9.09
C ALA A 153 -14.19 2.80 8.34
N LEU A 154 -14.56 3.13 7.09
CA LEU A 154 -13.75 3.98 6.22
C LEU A 154 -14.56 5.06 5.53
N PHE A 155 -13.92 6.21 5.36
CA PHE A 155 -14.39 7.22 4.42
C PHE A 155 -13.92 6.87 3.01
N ARG A 156 -14.84 6.98 2.04
CA ARG A 156 -14.56 6.83 0.62
C ARG A 156 -13.84 8.09 0.09
N THR A 157 -12.54 8.18 0.36
CA THR A 157 -11.70 9.30 -0.08
C THR A 157 -11.31 9.10 -1.53
N SER A 158 -11.55 10.10 -2.39
CA SER A 158 -11.12 10.07 -3.80
C SER A 158 -9.60 9.91 -3.89
N LEU A 159 -9.16 9.11 -4.85
CA LEU A 159 -7.74 8.89 -5.14
C LEU A 159 -7.42 9.41 -6.54
N GLY A 160 -6.61 10.47 -6.59
CA GLY A 160 -6.06 11.04 -7.80
C GLY A 160 -4.63 10.56 -8.07
N GLU A 161 -4.07 10.98 -9.20
CA GLU A 161 -2.71 10.61 -9.63
C GLU A 161 -1.64 11.09 -8.64
N SER A 162 -1.84 12.26 -8.03
CA SER A 162 -0.93 12.86 -7.05
C SER A 162 -0.94 12.18 -5.67
N ASP A 163 -1.92 11.32 -5.41
CA ASP A 163 -2.01 10.58 -4.14
C ASP A 163 -1.20 9.28 -4.16
N ILE A 164 -0.58 8.96 -5.29
CA ILE A 164 0.14 7.71 -5.54
C ILE A 164 1.61 8.02 -5.76
N ASP A 165 2.49 7.24 -5.14
CA ASP A 165 3.91 7.22 -5.50
C ASP A 165 4.09 6.58 -6.89
N GLN A 166 3.98 7.40 -7.94
CA GLN A 166 4.06 6.95 -9.34
C GLN A 166 5.39 6.25 -9.67
N PRO A 167 6.58 6.75 -9.24
CA PRO A 167 7.84 6.04 -9.44
C PRO A 167 7.85 4.65 -8.83
N LEU A 168 7.36 4.50 -7.59
CA LEU A 168 7.26 3.21 -6.94
C LEU A 168 6.27 2.30 -7.67
N LEU A 169 5.08 2.81 -8.00
CA LEU A 169 4.05 2.06 -8.69
C LEU A 169 4.57 1.51 -10.03
N ALA A 170 5.22 2.34 -10.84
CA ALA A 170 5.78 1.94 -12.12
C ALA A 170 6.80 0.80 -11.97
N ALA A 171 7.71 0.90 -11.00
CA ALA A 171 8.69 -0.14 -10.72
C ALA A 171 8.02 -1.44 -10.23
N LEU A 172 7.05 -1.34 -9.32
CA LEU A 172 6.31 -2.50 -8.82
C LEU A 172 5.51 -3.20 -9.93
N MET A 173 4.84 -2.45 -10.80
CA MET A 173 4.11 -3.00 -11.95
C MET A 173 5.04 -3.74 -12.91
N ALA A 174 6.24 -3.22 -13.15
CA ALA A 174 7.24 -3.91 -13.97
C ALA A 174 7.68 -5.24 -13.35
N ARG A 175 7.90 -5.29 -12.02
CA ARG A 175 8.24 -6.53 -11.31
C ARG A 175 7.07 -7.52 -11.25
N TRP A 176 5.84 -7.01 -11.12
CA TRP A 176 4.62 -7.82 -11.16
C TRP A 176 4.47 -8.53 -12.50
N ARG A 177 4.66 -7.84 -13.63
CA ARG A 177 4.65 -8.50 -14.94
C ARG A 177 5.72 -9.56 -15.05
N ARG A 178 6.97 -9.20 -14.73
CA ARG A 178 8.10 -10.13 -14.76
C ARG A 178 7.81 -11.40 -13.97
N ARG A 179 7.22 -11.27 -12.78
CA ARG A 179 6.84 -12.39 -11.92
C ARG A 179 5.88 -13.37 -12.58
N TYR A 180 4.87 -12.87 -13.30
CA TYR A 180 3.78 -13.70 -13.82
C TYR A 180 3.94 -14.06 -15.30
N GLU A 181 4.77 -13.34 -16.05
CA GLU A 181 5.12 -13.69 -17.43
C GLU A 181 6.22 -14.77 -17.49
N ALA A 182 7.10 -14.83 -16.49
CA ALA A 182 8.16 -15.83 -16.44
C ALA A 182 7.60 -17.23 -16.10
N ALA A 183 8.00 -18.23 -16.87
CA ALA A 183 7.72 -19.64 -16.56
C ALA A 183 8.40 -20.06 -15.24
N GLU A 184 9.63 -19.60 -15.03
CA GLU A 184 10.40 -19.76 -13.80
C GLU A 184 10.72 -18.39 -13.22
N PRO A 185 9.94 -17.91 -12.24
CA PRO A 185 10.12 -16.57 -11.70
C PRO A 185 11.39 -16.46 -10.86
N ALA A 186 12.10 -15.35 -11.00
CA ALA A 186 13.22 -15.01 -10.13
C ALA A 186 12.77 -14.96 -8.66
N TRP A 187 13.61 -15.46 -7.75
CA TRP A 187 13.27 -15.52 -6.33
C TRP A 187 12.94 -14.13 -5.76
N GLU A 188 13.63 -13.10 -6.20
CA GLU A 188 13.42 -11.72 -5.78
C GLU A 188 12.02 -11.22 -6.15
N ASP A 189 11.48 -11.64 -7.29
CA ASP A 189 10.12 -11.30 -7.70
C ASP A 189 9.07 -12.03 -6.87
N VAL A 190 9.34 -13.30 -6.53
CA VAL A 190 8.50 -14.08 -5.62
C VAL A 190 8.49 -13.45 -4.22
N ALA A 191 9.67 -13.11 -3.69
CA ALA A 191 9.85 -12.47 -2.40
C ALA A 191 9.15 -11.11 -2.36
N LEU A 192 9.29 -10.30 -3.43
CA LEU A 192 8.61 -9.00 -3.52
C LEU A 192 7.09 -9.15 -3.45
N MET A 193 6.46 -10.02 -4.25
CA MET A 193 4.99 -10.17 -4.20
C MET A 193 4.51 -10.70 -2.83
N ARG A 194 5.27 -11.62 -2.21
CA ARG A 194 4.98 -12.10 -0.85
C ARG A 194 5.11 -10.99 0.20
N SER A 195 6.13 -10.16 0.07
CA SER A 195 6.37 -9.02 0.97
C SER A 195 5.26 -7.98 0.83
N LEU A 196 4.84 -7.65 -0.40
CA LEU A 196 3.73 -6.73 -0.67
C LEU A 196 2.42 -7.26 -0.12
N ASN A 197 2.16 -8.57 -0.24
CA ASN A 197 0.98 -9.17 0.38
C ASN A 197 0.99 -9.02 1.91
N MET A 198 2.13 -9.31 2.54
CA MET A 198 2.30 -9.12 3.98
C MET A 198 2.13 -7.66 4.39
N ALA A 199 2.75 -6.73 3.67
CA ALA A 199 2.65 -5.30 3.91
C ALA A 199 1.23 -4.77 3.65
N TYR A 200 0.49 -5.30 2.66
CA TYR A 200 -0.90 -4.96 2.42
C TYR A 200 -1.73 -5.29 3.67
N HIS A 201 -1.59 -6.51 4.19
CA HIS A 201 -2.27 -6.93 5.42
C HIS A 201 -1.81 -6.13 6.65
N ALA A 202 -0.55 -5.70 6.70
CA ALA A 202 -0.04 -4.82 7.73
C ALA A 202 -0.54 -3.36 7.59
N SER A 203 -0.95 -2.96 6.40
CA SER A 203 -1.50 -1.62 6.13
C SER A 203 -2.98 -1.49 6.45
N LEU A 204 -3.61 -2.59 6.84
CA LEU A 204 -5.02 -2.66 7.21
C LEU A 204 -5.33 -1.89 8.51
N LEU A 205 -6.60 -1.56 8.73
CA LEU A 205 -7.09 -1.09 10.02
C LEU A 205 -6.77 -2.18 11.06
N PRO A 206 -6.07 -1.85 12.16
CA PRO A 206 -5.71 -2.86 13.16
C PRO A 206 -6.93 -3.59 13.73
N ALA A 207 -8.02 -2.85 13.93
CA ALA A 207 -9.32 -3.37 14.35
C ALA A 207 -10.42 -2.31 14.09
N GLY A 208 -11.65 -2.62 14.46
CA GLY A 208 -12.79 -1.71 14.35
C GLY A 208 -12.87 -0.75 15.54
N THR A 209 -14.09 -0.48 16.00
CA THR A 209 -14.36 0.41 17.14
C THR A 209 -13.78 -0.08 18.47
N ASP A 210 -13.41 -1.36 18.54
CA ASP A 210 -12.87 -2.11 19.67
C ASP A 210 -11.35 -2.24 19.66
N THR A 211 -10.65 -1.45 18.81
CA THR A 211 -9.19 -1.51 18.67
C THR A 211 -8.46 -1.42 20.01
N THR A 212 -7.64 -2.44 20.28
CA THR A 212 -6.73 -2.50 21.43
C THR A 212 -5.28 -2.30 20.99
N PHE A 213 -4.38 -2.14 21.97
CA PHE A 213 -2.95 -2.09 21.68
C PHE A 213 -2.39 -3.45 21.19
N TYR A 214 -3.05 -4.56 21.52
CA TYR A 214 -2.71 -5.89 20.99
C TYR A 214 -2.94 -5.99 19.48
N ASP A 215 -3.99 -5.36 18.96
CA ASP A 215 -4.27 -5.32 17.52
C ASP A 215 -3.18 -4.55 16.77
N VAL A 216 -2.71 -3.45 17.34
CA VAL A 216 -1.57 -2.69 16.80
C VAL A 216 -0.28 -3.53 16.84
N GLY A 217 -0.01 -4.25 17.94
CA GLY A 217 1.15 -5.14 18.04
C GLY A 217 1.14 -6.28 17.01
N ARG A 218 -0.04 -6.84 16.70
CA ARG A 218 -0.22 -7.84 15.63
C ARG A 218 0.15 -7.25 14.27
N VAL A 219 -0.32 -6.04 13.98
CA VAL A 219 -0.01 -5.35 12.74
C VAL A 219 1.47 -4.97 12.62
N VAL A 220 2.11 -4.52 13.71
CA VAL A 220 3.56 -4.30 13.76
C VAL A 220 4.33 -5.57 13.40
N SER A 221 3.87 -6.73 13.87
CA SER A 221 4.47 -8.02 13.55
C SER A 221 4.40 -8.34 12.05
N LEU A 222 3.27 -8.05 11.40
CA LEU A 222 3.13 -8.21 9.95
C LEU A 222 4.08 -7.26 9.19
N TRP A 223 4.23 -6.01 9.63
CA TRP A 223 5.20 -5.09 9.03
C TRP A 223 6.63 -5.65 9.10
N VAL A 224 7.07 -6.11 10.28
CA VAL A 224 8.39 -6.74 10.45
C VAL A 224 8.57 -7.91 9.50
N SER A 225 7.58 -8.80 9.40
CA SER A 225 7.62 -9.91 8.45
C SER A 225 7.71 -9.45 6.99
N ALA A 226 7.06 -8.35 6.62
CA ALA A 226 7.18 -7.81 5.26
C ALA A 226 8.63 -7.39 4.94
N PHE A 227 9.33 -6.73 5.86
CA PHE A 227 10.75 -6.40 5.69
C PHE A 227 11.64 -7.66 5.61
N GLU A 228 11.42 -8.63 6.50
CA GLU A 228 12.21 -9.86 6.52
C GLU A 228 12.05 -10.68 5.23
N ILE A 229 10.85 -10.70 4.64
CA ILE A 229 10.61 -11.36 3.34
C ILE A 229 11.47 -10.74 2.23
N LEU A 230 11.66 -9.41 2.20
CA LEU A 230 12.47 -8.74 1.16
C LEU A 230 13.94 -9.19 1.18
N VAL A 231 14.47 -9.51 2.36
CA VAL A 231 15.88 -9.90 2.53
C VAL A 231 16.09 -11.41 2.65
N HIS A 232 15.02 -12.19 2.51
CA HIS A 232 15.11 -13.64 2.55
C HIS A 232 15.83 -14.15 1.29
N PRO A 233 16.89 -14.96 1.40
CA PRO A 233 17.68 -15.39 0.24
C PRO A 233 17.07 -16.56 -0.55
N GLY A 234 15.97 -17.13 -0.06
CA GLY A 234 15.32 -18.32 -0.63
C GLY A 234 15.87 -19.62 -0.03
N GLY A 235 15.25 -20.74 -0.39
CA GLY A 235 15.61 -22.06 0.12
C GLY A 235 15.69 -22.11 1.65
N ASN A 236 16.78 -22.69 2.17
CA ASN A 236 17.05 -22.86 3.61
C ASN A 236 17.78 -21.66 4.25
N GLY A 237 18.00 -20.57 3.52
CA GLY A 237 18.63 -19.39 4.10
C GLY A 237 17.70 -18.67 5.07
N GLN A 238 18.25 -17.77 5.87
CA GLN A 238 17.50 -17.05 6.91
C GLN A 238 17.45 -15.55 6.61
N ALA A 239 16.30 -14.93 6.85
CA ALA A 239 16.19 -13.50 7.03
C ALA A 239 16.47 -13.17 8.50
N ASN A 240 17.13 -12.05 8.75
CA ASN A 240 17.34 -11.55 10.10
C ASN A 240 17.37 -10.03 10.08
N ARG A 241 17.37 -9.46 11.29
CA ARG A 241 17.36 -8.01 11.49
C ARG A 241 18.51 -7.30 10.79
N ASP A 242 19.72 -7.86 10.86
CA ASP A 242 20.92 -7.20 10.35
C ASP A 242 20.90 -7.14 8.81
N LYS A 243 20.35 -8.16 8.13
CA LYS A 243 20.10 -8.13 6.68
C LYS A 243 19.11 -7.03 6.28
N VAL A 244 18.09 -6.77 7.11
CA VAL A 244 17.16 -5.66 6.86
C VAL A 244 17.87 -4.31 7.02
N PHE A 245 18.74 -4.15 8.03
CA PHE A 245 19.57 -2.95 8.15
C PHE A 245 20.45 -2.74 6.92
N GLU A 246 21.16 -3.78 6.47
CA GLU A 246 22.01 -3.71 5.28
C GLU A 246 21.24 -3.28 4.02
N MET A 247 20.00 -3.76 3.86
CA MET A 247 19.14 -3.34 2.75
C MET A 247 18.72 -1.87 2.88
N ILE A 248 18.17 -1.46 4.02
CA ILE A 248 17.66 -0.10 4.24
C ILE A 248 18.78 0.94 4.10
N GLU A 249 19.97 0.64 4.61
CA GLU A 249 21.12 1.55 4.58
C GLU A 249 21.68 1.78 3.16
N ARG A 250 21.34 0.92 2.19
CA ARG A 250 21.68 1.10 0.76
C ARG A 250 20.73 2.05 0.02
N ALA A 251 19.66 2.52 0.65
CA ALA A 251 18.71 3.42 0.01
C ALA A 251 19.42 4.71 -0.47
N PRO A 252 19.12 5.21 -1.68
CA PRO A 252 19.64 6.48 -2.16
C PRO A 252 18.94 7.64 -1.45
N TRP A 253 19.56 8.15 -0.37
CA TRP A 253 19.01 9.24 0.44
C TRP A 253 18.97 10.56 -0.35
N ALA A 254 17.76 11.07 -0.55
CA ALA A 254 17.51 12.37 -1.16
C ALA A 254 17.80 13.52 -0.18
N ILE A 255 17.66 13.26 1.12
CA ILE A 255 17.95 14.19 2.22
C ILE A 255 19.17 13.63 2.98
N PRO A 256 20.32 14.33 2.95
CA PRO A 256 21.55 13.81 3.56
C PRO A 256 21.41 13.44 5.04
N GLU A 257 20.58 14.15 5.80
CA GLU A 257 20.29 13.87 7.22
C GLU A 257 19.73 12.46 7.44
N SER A 258 18.88 11.97 6.53
CA SER A 258 18.27 10.64 6.61
C SER A 258 19.31 9.49 6.58
N GLY A 259 20.42 9.72 5.88
CA GLY A 259 21.51 8.75 5.71
C GLY A 259 22.58 8.82 6.79
N GLN A 260 22.46 9.71 7.79
CA GLN A 260 23.47 9.86 8.84
C GLN A 260 23.46 8.67 9.81
N LEU A 261 24.65 8.14 10.11
CA LEU A 261 24.85 7.10 11.12
C LEU A 261 24.87 7.70 12.53
N ALA A 262 23.72 8.18 13.01
CA ALA A 262 23.60 8.91 14.27
C ALA A 262 22.92 8.11 15.39
N HIS A 263 22.18 7.06 15.07
CA HIS A 263 21.27 6.40 16.00
C HIS A 263 21.87 5.10 16.55
N ASN A 264 21.78 4.91 17.88
CA ASN A 264 22.27 3.71 18.53
C ASN A 264 21.29 2.55 18.31
N THR A 265 21.78 1.46 17.73
CA THR A 265 21.06 0.19 17.58
C THR A 265 21.80 -0.93 18.32
N GLY A 266 21.16 -2.10 18.47
CA GLY A 266 21.72 -3.23 19.20
C GLY A 266 21.46 -3.21 20.71
N GLY A 267 21.71 -4.35 21.35
CA GLY A 267 21.52 -4.55 22.78
C GLY A 267 22.68 -3.96 23.60
N LYS A 268 23.59 -4.83 24.05
CA LYS A 268 24.75 -4.45 24.88
C LYS A 268 25.78 -3.61 24.11
N THR A 269 26.17 -4.05 22.92
CA THR A 269 27.06 -3.30 22.04
C THR A 269 26.21 -2.38 21.17
N LYS A 270 26.41 -1.07 21.33
CA LYS A 270 25.71 -0.06 20.54
C LYS A 270 26.45 0.17 19.22
N VAL A 271 25.72 0.07 18.11
CA VAL A 271 26.23 0.37 16.77
C VAL A 271 25.46 1.56 16.20
N LYS A 272 26.21 2.54 15.68
CA LYS A 272 25.64 3.72 15.03
C LYS A 272 25.10 3.34 13.66
N ARG A 273 23.81 3.58 13.44
CA ARG A 273 23.09 3.32 12.19
C ARG A 273 22.19 4.50 11.80
N THR A 274 21.58 4.42 10.63
CA THR A 274 20.61 5.42 10.14
C THR A 274 19.35 5.47 11.01
N LEU A 275 18.58 6.56 10.90
CA LEU A 275 17.30 6.67 11.58
C LEU A 275 16.33 5.56 11.15
N ALA A 276 16.34 5.20 9.87
CA ALA A 276 15.50 4.14 9.33
C ALA A 276 15.83 2.77 9.94
N SER A 277 17.12 2.43 10.10
CA SER A 277 17.54 1.22 10.80
C SER A 277 17.13 1.25 12.27
N TRP A 278 17.24 2.40 12.96
CA TRP A 278 16.76 2.50 14.33
C TRP A 278 15.25 2.31 14.46
N LEU A 279 14.45 2.91 13.57
CA LEU A 279 13.00 2.69 13.54
C LEU A 279 12.64 1.22 13.30
N TYR A 280 13.38 0.54 12.41
CA TYR A 280 13.21 -0.90 12.21
C TYR A 280 13.58 -1.70 13.47
N GLN A 281 14.64 -1.34 14.19
CA GLN A 281 14.98 -1.97 15.48
C GLN A 281 13.82 -1.85 16.48
N VAL A 282 13.21 -0.66 16.59
CA VAL A 282 12.07 -0.44 17.50
C VAL A 282 10.87 -1.30 17.10
N LEU A 283 10.55 -1.39 15.80
CA LEU A 283 9.51 -2.31 15.30
C LEU A 283 9.82 -3.77 15.61
N TYR A 284 11.07 -4.18 15.42
CA TYR A 284 11.54 -5.55 15.64
C TYR A 284 11.47 -5.94 17.13
N GLU A 285 11.92 -5.07 18.03
CA GLU A 285 11.79 -5.26 19.48
C GLU A 285 10.33 -5.34 19.89
N CYS A 286 9.50 -4.41 19.42
CA CYS A 286 8.06 -4.42 19.67
C CYS A 286 7.41 -5.73 19.19
N ARG A 287 7.72 -6.20 17.98
CA ARG A 287 7.22 -7.49 17.47
C ARG A 287 7.61 -8.63 18.38
N ASN A 288 8.86 -8.67 18.85
CA ASN A 288 9.32 -9.73 19.74
C ASN A 288 8.57 -9.71 21.07
N ASP A 289 8.34 -8.54 21.66
CA ASP A 289 7.62 -8.45 22.92
C ASP A 289 6.16 -8.94 22.79
N PHE A 290 5.47 -8.52 21.73
CA PHE A 290 4.07 -8.90 21.51
C PHE A 290 3.87 -10.37 21.08
N LEU A 291 4.83 -10.98 20.37
CA LEU A 291 4.69 -12.36 19.90
C LEU A 291 5.22 -13.42 20.87
N HIS A 292 6.13 -13.07 21.77
CA HIS A 292 6.75 -14.03 22.68
C HIS A 292 6.11 -14.09 24.07
N GLY A 293 4.98 -13.39 24.28
CA GLY A 293 4.28 -13.38 25.56
C GLY A 293 5.01 -12.61 26.65
N ASN A 294 5.93 -11.71 26.26
CA ASN A 294 6.54 -10.79 27.21
C ASN A 294 5.48 -9.84 27.77
N PRO A 295 5.64 -9.32 29.00
CA PRO A 295 4.81 -8.23 29.49
C PRO A 295 4.90 -7.03 28.54
N VAL A 296 3.75 -6.61 28.01
CA VAL A 296 3.63 -5.46 27.12
C VAL A 296 2.63 -4.46 27.67
N GLU A 297 2.98 -3.19 27.58
CA GLU A 297 2.13 -2.06 27.90
C GLU A 297 1.88 -1.23 26.64
N ARG A 298 0.87 -0.38 26.71
CA ARG A 298 0.58 0.56 25.63
C ARG A 298 1.76 1.49 25.32
N SER A 299 2.52 1.88 26.33
CA SER A 299 3.70 2.76 26.22
C SER A 299 4.79 2.17 25.31
N ASN A 300 4.89 0.84 25.21
CA ASN A 300 5.85 0.15 24.33
C ASN A 300 5.64 0.46 22.84
N LEU A 301 4.43 0.89 22.44
CA LEU A 301 4.14 1.27 21.05
C LEU A 301 4.54 2.72 20.73
N PHE A 302 4.88 3.55 21.72
CA PHE A 302 5.09 4.98 21.53
C PHE A 302 6.57 5.35 21.51
N LEU A 303 6.95 6.19 20.56
CA LEU A 303 8.27 6.81 20.55
C LEU A 303 8.35 7.88 21.67
N PRO A 304 9.44 7.94 22.47
CA PRO A 304 9.57 8.91 23.57
C PRO A 304 9.42 10.37 23.14
N THR A 305 9.89 10.70 21.94
CA THR A 305 9.60 11.92 21.19
C THR A 305 9.41 11.45 19.76
N PRO A 306 8.33 11.82 19.05
CA PRO A 306 7.30 12.81 19.36
C PRO A 306 6.09 12.35 20.21
N GLN A 307 6.12 11.18 20.88
CA GLN A 307 4.91 10.56 21.47
C GLN A 307 3.88 10.14 20.39
N ARG A 308 4.38 9.64 19.25
CA ARG A 308 3.59 8.97 18.20
C ARG A 308 3.81 7.47 18.26
N THR A 309 2.84 6.70 17.77
CA THR A 309 3.00 5.25 17.72
C THR A 309 4.01 4.86 16.63
N ILE A 310 4.86 3.88 16.91
CA ILE A 310 5.81 3.31 15.93
C ILE A 310 5.09 2.76 14.69
N PHE A 311 3.84 2.33 14.85
CA PHE A 311 2.98 1.88 13.75
C PHE A 311 2.82 2.93 12.64
N GLU A 312 2.73 4.22 13.00
CA GLU A 312 2.59 5.30 12.01
C GLU A 312 3.80 5.38 11.05
N TYR A 313 4.98 4.94 11.50
CA TYR A 313 6.24 5.00 10.75
C TYR A 313 6.51 3.75 9.92
N ALA A 314 5.79 2.65 10.15
CA ALA A 314 6.07 1.37 9.50
C ALA A 314 5.88 1.44 7.98
N ALA A 315 4.79 2.04 7.50
CA ALA A 315 4.51 2.15 6.06
C ALA A 315 5.51 3.06 5.31
N PRO A 316 5.83 4.28 5.78
CA PRO A 316 6.89 5.10 5.18
C PRO A 316 8.26 4.41 5.21
N LEU A 317 8.58 3.70 6.30
CA LEU A 317 9.83 2.94 6.40
C LEU A 317 9.87 1.78 5.38
N TYR A 318 8.75 1.10 5.16
CA TYR A 318 8.64 0.05 4.16
C TYR A 318 8.82 0.61 2.74
N ARG A 319 8.35 1.83 2.47
CA ARG A 319 8.67 2.54 1.24
C ARG A 319 10.21 2.68 1.08
N ILE A 320 10.93 3.13 2.09
CA ILE A 320 12.40 3.25 2.02
C ILE A 320 13.06 1.90 1.72
N ALA A 321 12.59 0.82 2.34
CA ALA A 321 13.05 -0.53 2.02
C ALA A 321 12.80 -0.91 0.55
N LEU A 322 11.61 -0.63 0.01
CA LEU A 322 11.29 -0.85 -1.41
C LEU A 322 12.18 -0.04 -2.35
N THR A 323 12.59 1.16 -1.94
CA THR A 323 13.51 2.01 -2.72
C THR A 323 14.86 1.32 -2.91
N ALA A 324 15.41 0.76 -1.83
CA ALA A 324 16.65 0.01 -1.87
C ALA A 324 16.51 -1.33 -2.61
N PHE A 325 15.38 -2.02 -2.44
CA PHE A 325 15.12 -3.31 -3.08
C PHE A 325 14.89 -3.20 -4.61
N LEU A 326 14.27 -2.10 -5.07
CA LEU A 326 13.94 -1.83 -6.48
C LEU A 326 14.95 -0.92 -7.19
N PRO A 327 16.16 -0.76 -6.64
CA PRO A 327 17.05 0.41 -6.81
C PRO A 327 16.42 1.65 -7.47
N LEU A 328 15.44 2.27 -6.82
CA LEU A 328 14.73 3.43 -7.39
C LEU A 328 15.66 4.64 -7.45
N THR A 329 16.17 4.93 -8.64
CA THR A 329 17.10 6.04 -8.90
C THR A 329 16.65 6.84 -10.12
N TYR A 330 16.85 8.16 -10.06
CA TYR A 330 16.55 9.03 -11.19
C TYR A 330 17.73 9.01 -12.18
N GLY A 331 17.66 8.11 -13.16
CA GLY A 331 18.73 7.83 -14.12
C GLY A 331 18.73 8.70 -15.38
N VAL A 332 17.86 9.70 -15.49
CA VAL A 332 17.80 10.56 -16.69
C VAL A 332 19.04 11.47 -16.73
N PRO A 333 19.79 11.51 -17.84
CA PRO A 333 20.93 12.42 -17.98
C PRO A 333 20.49 13.89 -17.94
N MET A 334 21.25 14.71 -17.22
CA MET A 334 20.98 16.15 -17.17
C MET A 334 21.25 16.79 -18.54
N PRO A 335 20.27 17.47 -19.16
CA PRO A 335 20.48 18.18 -20.41
C PRO A 335 21.35 19.42 -20.20
N SER A 336 21.86 19.99 -21.29
CA SER A 336 22.65 21.22 -21.22
C SER A 336 21.85 22.37 -20.60
N THR A 337 22.45 23.11 -19.68
CA THR A 337 21.85 24.32 -19.10
C THR A 337 21.63 25.44 -20.11
N LYS A 338 22.23 25.34 -21.31
CA LYS A 338 21.99 26.26 -22.43
C LYS A 338 20.64 26.04 -23.10
N ASP A 339 20.08 24.84 -22.99
CA ASP A 339 18.70 24.57 -23.41
C ASP A 339 17.77 24.72 -22.21
N ALA A 340 17.29 25.94 -21.99
CA ALA A 340 16.43 26.26 -20.84
C ALA A 340 15.14 25.43 -20.81
N ARG A 341 14.61 25.04 -21.98
CA ARG A 341 13.36 24.25 -22.06
C ARG A 341 13.61 22.81 -21.64
N ALA A 342 14.65 22.17 -22.20
CA ALA A 342 15.02 20.82 -21.83
C ALA A 342 15.45 20.73 -20.35
N PHE A 343 16.23 21.71 -19.88
CA PHE A 343 16.63 21.80 -18.48
C PHE A 343 15.44 21.99 -17.54
N GLY A 344 14.50 22.87 -17.89
CA GLY A 344 13.26 23.06 -17.12
C GLY A 344 12.42 21.79 -17.02
N ALA A 345 12.23 21.06 -18.13
CA ALA A 345 11.51 19.79 -18.16
C ALA A 345 12.22 18.71 -17.31
N TYR A 346 13.55 18.63 -17.39
CA TYR A 346 14.36 17.73 -16.57
C TYR A 346 14.20 18.00 -15.06
N ILE A 347 14.20 19.27 -14.65
CA ILE A 347 14.03 19.63 -13.23
C ILE A 347 12.63 19.24 -12.73
N ALA A 348 11.58 19.52 -13.51
CA ALA A 348 10.21 19.12 -13.17
C ALA A 348 10.09 17.59 -13.02
N ASP A 349 10.53 16.83 -14.03
CA ASP A 349 10.48 15.37 -14.02
C ASP A 349 11.28 14.77 -12.84
N ARG A 350 12.48 15.32 -12.57
CA ARG A 350 13.28 14.93 -11.40
C ARG A 350 12.57 15.24 -10.07
N MET A 351 11.89 16.39 -9.98
CA MET A 351 11.15 16.77 -8.77
C MET A 351 9.98 15.83 -8.53
N ASP A 352 9.23 15.48 -9.57
CA ASP A 352 8.11 14.55 -9.49
C ASP A 352 8.58 13.15 -9.10
N PHE A 353 9.69 12.67 -9.70
CA PHE A 353 10.27 11.38 -9.36
C PHE A 353 10.79 11.32 -7.91
N MET A 354 11.50 12.35 -7.46
CA MET A 354 12.12 12.35 -6.13
C MET A 354 11.15 12.77 -5.01
N GLY A 355 10.00 13.36 -5.35
CA GLY A 355 9.03 13.91 -4.41
C GLY A 355 8.53 12.90 -3.36
N PRO A 356 8.06 11.71 -3.78
CA PRO A 356 7.64 10.67 -2.84
C PRO A 356 8.77 10.15 -1.94
N GLN A 357 10.00 9.98 -2.47
CA GLN A 357 11.17 9.61 -1.67
C GLN A 357 11.46 10.64 -0.57
N LYS A 358 11.55 11.92 -0.95
CA LYS A 358 11.76 13.01 0.01
C LYS A 358 10.64 13.05 1.05
N SER A 359 9.41 12.83 0.64
CA SER A 359 8.26 12.78 1.55
C SER A 359 8.39 11.64 2.57
N ALA A 360 8.80 10.45 2.15
CA ALA A 360 9.03 9.33 3.07
C ALA A 360 10.19 9.65 4.04
N GLU A 361 11.29 10.21 3.55
CA GLU A 361 12.44 10.60 4.38
C GLU A 361 12.09 11.68 5.42
N GLU A 362 11.43 12.77 5.00
CA GLU A 362 10.97 13.82 5.91
C GLU A 362 9.99 13.28 6.95
N ALA A 363 9.13 12.34 6.56
CA ALA A 363 8.22 11.67 7.48
C ALA A 363 8.99 10.86 8.54
N LEU A 364 10.03 10.12 8.16
CA LEU A 364 10.87 9.41 9.14
C LEU A 364 11.60 10.39 10.07
N LEU A 365 12.10 11.52 9.56
CA LEU A 365 12.77 12.55 10.36
C LEU A 365 11.84 13.16 11.44
N THR A 366 10.51 13.04 11.32
CA THR A 366 9.62 13.47 12.41
C THR A 366 9.69 12.56 13.65
N ALA A 367 10.27 11.37 13.53
CA ALA A 367 10.37 10.39 14.62
C ALA A 367 11.31 10.81 15.76
N THR A 368 12.10 11.87 15.57
CA THR A 368 13.05 12.37 16.58
C THR A 368 12.84 13.84 16.91
N ARG A 369 11.85 14.48 16.27
CA ARG A 369 11.56 15.91 16.41
C ARG A 369 10.30 16.09 17.25
N PRO A 370 10.25 17.07 18.16
CA PRO A 370 9.01 17.41 18.84
C PRO A 370 7.96 17.87 17.82
N PRO A 371 6.66 17.58 18.05
CA PRO A 371 5.61 18.01 17.15
C PRO A 371 5.62 19.53 16.98
N ALA A 372 5.53 20.01 15.74
CA ALA A 372 5.50 21.44 15.42
C ALA A 372 4.19 22.07 15.97
N GLY A 373 4.25 22.59 17.20
CA GLY A 373 3.19 23.37 17.85
C GLY A 373 2.10 22.59 18.61
N ARG A 374 1.34 23.31 19.44
CA ARG A 374 0.24 22.78 20.30
C ARG A 374 -0.85 22.04 19.51
N ALA A 375 -1.00 22.29 18.22
CA ALA A 375 -2.07 21.73 17.39
C ALA A 375 -1.76 20.33 16.80
N ALA A 376 -0.50 19.89 16.90
CA ALA A 376 -0.04 18.54 16.53
C ALA A 376 -0.08 17.53 17.70
N ARG A 377 -0.50 17.98 18.89
CA ARG A 377 -0.66 17.18 20.12
C ARG A 377 -1.93 16.33 20.18
N ARG A 378 -2.79 16.35 19.15
CA ARG A 378 -3.92 15.41 19.10
C ARG A 378 -3.36 14.02 18.80
N ALA A 379 -3.01 13.29 19.86
CA ALA A 379 -3.06 11.83 19.82
C ALA A 379 -4.41 11.49 19.18
N ARG A 380 -4.42 10.88 17.99
CA ARG A 380 -5.67 10.35 17.44
C ARG A 380 -6.19 9.39 18.51
N VAL A 381 -7.30 9.80 19.09
CA VAL A 381 -7.94 9.27 20.27
C VAL A 381 -8.13 7.77 20.09
N THR A 382 -7.29 6.94 20.71
CA THR A 382 -7.86 5.76 21.38
C THR A 382 -8.84 6.33 22.38
N ARG A 383 -10.07 5.82 22.43
CA ARG A 383 -11.09 6.29 23.38
C ARG A 383 -10.49 6.59 24.76
N PRO A 384 -10.97 7.62 25.48
CA PRO A 384 -10.73 7.69 26.91
C PRO A 384 -11.12 6.35 27.53
N ASN A 385 -10.33 5.85 28.49
CA ASN A 385 -10.81 4.76 29.33
C ASN A 385 -12.12 5.21 30.00
N PRO A 386 -13.12 4.31 30.14
CA PRO A 386 -14.27 4.57 31.00
C PRO A 386 -13.84 4.88 32.43
#